data_AF-A0A356FTJ2-F1
#
_entry.id   AF-A0A356FTJ2-F1
#
_cell.length_a   1.000
_cell.length_b   1.000
_cell.length_c   1.000
_cell.angle_alpha   90.00
_cell.angle_beta   90.00
_cell.angle_gamma   90.00
#
_symmetry.space_group_name_H-M   'P 1'
#
loop_
_entity.id
_entity.type
_entity.pdbx_description
1 polymer ?
#
loop_
_entity_poly.entity_id
_entity_poly.type
_entity_poly.pdbx_seq_one_letter_code
_entity_poly.pdbx_strand_id
1 'polypeptide(L)' 'MLAKIEANHAGADDAVMLDLNGFVAETNATNIFMIKDEVVLTPFAKA' A
#
# COMPACT_ATOMS: atom_id res chain seq x y z
N MET A 1 7.50 -5.86 -11.54
CA MET A 1 6.58 -5.07 -10.71
C MET A 1 5.72 -4.18 -11.58
N LEU A 2 4.45 -4.53 -11.80
CA LEU A 2 3.54 -3.62 -12.52
C LEU A 2 3.34 -2.32 -11.71
N ALA A 3 3.15 -2.45 -10.39
CA ALA A 3 2.92 -1.32 -9.49
C ALA A 3 4.03 -0.24 -9.53
N LYS A 4 5.32 -0.62 -9.64
CA LYS A 4 6.43 0.35 -9.72
C LYS A 4 6.49 1.07 -11.06
N ILE A 5 6.12 0.37 -12.14
CA ILE A 5 6.07 0.96 -13.48
C ILE A 5 4.98 2.04 -13.50
N GLU A 6 3.80 1.73 -12.95
CA GLU A 6 2.70 2.69 -12.83
C GLU A 6 3.06 3.87 -11.91
N ALA A 7 3.72 3.62 -10.76
CA ALA A 7 4.21 4.68 -9.88
C ALA A 7 5.17 5.62 -10.61
N ASN A 8 6.18 5.06 -11.31
CA ASN A 8 7.13 5.84 -12.09
C ASN A 8 6.44 6.66 -13.19
N HIS A 9 5.44 6.08 -13.86
CA HIS A 9 4.66 6.79 -14.89
C HIS A 9 3.84 7.94 -14.32
N ALA A 10 3.29 7.76 -13.11
CA ALA A 10 2.56 8.80 -12.38
C ALA A 10 3.47 9.86 -11.73
N GLY A 11 4.81 9.72 -11.83
CA GLY A 11 5.76 10.59 -11.15
C GLY A 11 5.77 10.43 -9.63
N ALA A 12 5.32 9.28 -9.13
CA ALA A 12 5.30 8.94 -7.72
C ALA A 12 6.50 8.05 -7.34
N ASP A 13 6.92 8.13 -6.08
CA ASP A 13 8.06 7.37 -5.58
C ASP A 13 7.76 5.87 -5.43
N ASP A 14 6.53 5.49 -5.07
CA ASP A 14 6.10 4.09 -4.96
C ASP A 14 4.58 3.94 -5.12
N ALA A 15 4.11 2.70 -5.19
CA ALA A 15 2.69 2.37 -5.29
C ALA A 15 2.18 1.63 -4.05
N VAL A 16 1.01 2.06 -3.57
CA VAL A 16 0.19 1.30 -2.62
C VAL A 16 -0.61 0.27 -3.41
N MET A 17 -0.50 -1.01 -3.02
CA MET A 17 -1.25 -2.10 -3.64
C MET A 17 -2.53 -2.37 -2.86
N LEU A 18 -3.55 -2.81 -3.60
CA LEU A 18 -4.82 -3.27 -3.04
C LEU A 18 -4.90 -4.80 -3.11
N ASP A 19 -5.61 -5.40 -2.16
CA ASP A 19 -6.01 -6.80 -2.23
C ASP A 19 -7.12 -7.02 -3.27
N LEU A 20 -7.53 -8.28 -3.46
CA LEU A 20 -8.59 -8.63 -4.43
C LEU A 20 -9.97 -8.05 -4.09
N ASN A 21 -10.16 -7.60 -2.84
CA ASN A 21 -11.41 -7.00 -2.36
C ASN A 21 -11.37 -5.46 -2.41
N GLY A 22 -10.24 -4.87 -2.83
CA GLY A 22 -10.04 -3.43 -2.89
C GLY A 22 -9.58 -2.79 -1.58
N PHE A 23 -9.17 -3.56 -0.57
CA PHE A 23 -8.58 -3.04 0.67
C PHE A 23 -7.08 -2.75 0.50
N VAL A 24 -6.55 -1.80 1.29
CA VAL A 24 -5.11 -1.51 1.34
C VAL A 24 -4.37 -2.76 1.83
N ALA A 25 -3.42 -3.25 1.04
CA ALA A 25 -2.59 -4.40 1.40
C ALA A 25 -1.21 -3.94 1.88
N GLU A 26 -0.33 -3.55 0.95
CA GLU A 26 1.06 -3.18 1.24
C GLU A 26 1.68 -2.47 0.03
N THR A 27 2.94 -2.08 0.14
CA THR A 27 3.77 -1.73 -1.04
C THR A 27 4.59 -2.95 -1.43
N ASN A 28 5.37 -2.84 -2.50
CA ASN A 28 6.10 -4.00 -2.98
C ASN A 28 7.18 -4.56 -2.07
N ALA A 29 7.79 -3.70 -1.26
CA ALA A 29 8.91 -4.06 -0.41
C ALA A 29 8.73 -3.61 1.04
N THR A 30 7.61 -2.94 1.36
CA THR A 30 7.38 -2.37 2.70
C THR A 30 5.91 -2.47 3.12
N ASN A 31 5.70 -2.69 4.42
CA ASN A 31 4.39 -2.62 5.05
C ASN A 31 3.91 -1.18 5.17
N ILE A 32 2.59 -0.99 5.19
CA ILE A 32 1.96 0.32 5.34
C ILE A 32 1.46 0.50 6.77
N PHE A 33 1.79 1.64 7.37
CA PHE A 33 1.25 2.07 8.66
C PHE A 33 0.51 3.40 8.49
N MET A 34 -0.61 3.55 9.18
CA MET A 34 -1.46 4.74 9.15
C MET A 34 -1.75 5.21 10.57
N ILE A 35 -1.86 6.52 10.79
CA ILE A 35 -2.32 7.09 12.05
C ILE A 35 -3.71 7.66 11.85
N LYS A 36 -4.66 7.25 12.67
CA LYS A 36 -6.02 7.79 12.69
C LYS A 36 -6.50 7.89 14.14
N ASP A 37 -7.03 9.05 14.53
CA ASP A 37 -7.54 9.30 15.87
C ASP A 37 -6.54 8.89 16.97
N GLU A 38 -5.26 9.27 16.77
CA GLU A 38 -4.12 8.93 17.64
C GLU A 38 -3.81 7.42 17.77
N VAL A 39 -4.43 6.57 16.95
CA VAL A 39 -4.20 5.13 16.89
C VAL A 39 -3.35 4.76 15.67
N VAL A 40 -2.35 3.89 15.89
CA VAL A 40 -1.55 3.30 14.81
C VAL A 40 -2.27 2.08 14.24
N LEU A 41 -2.46 2.08 12.92
CA LEU A 41 -3.14 1.04 12.15
C LEU A 41 -2.16 0.46 11.12
N THR A 42 -2.27 -0.84 10.86
CA THR A 42 -1.62 -1.53 9.74
C THR A 42 -2.66 -2.45 9.10
N PRO A 43 -2.65 -2.66 7.78
CA PRO A 43 -3.47 -3.68 7.13
C PRO A 43 -3.35 -5.04 7.82
N PHE A 44 -4.48 -5.74 7.99
CA PHE A 44 -4.47 -7.08 8.55
C PHE A 44 -3.78 -8.04 7.57
N ALA A 45 -2.89 -8.89 8.09
CA ALA A 45 -2.16 -9.89 7.31
C ALA A 45 -3.04 -11.08 6.87
N LYS A 46 -4.26 -10.82 6.42
CA LYS A 46 -5.11 -11.84 5.79
C LYS A 46 -5.14 -11.55 4.31
N ALA A 47 -4.17 -12.15 3.60
CA ALA A 47 -4.18 -12.30 2.15
C ALA A 47 -5.34 -13.24 1.72
#